data_AF-A0A3D1F7G6-F1
#
_entry.id   AF-A0A3D1F7G6-F1
#
_cell.length_a   1.000
_cell.length_b   1.000
_cell.length_c   1.000
_cell.angle_alpha   90.00
_cell.angle_beta   90.00
_cell.angle_gamma   90.00
#
_symmetry.space_group_name_H-M   'P 1'
#
loop_
_entity.id
_entity.type
_entity.pdbx_description
1 polymer ?
#
loop_
_entity_poly.entity_id
_entity_poly.type
_entity_poly.pdbx_seq_one_letter_code
_entity_poly.pdbx_strand_id
1 'polypeptide(L)'
;TNEEFPAIYVTRKREDNGAAYFGPYISAGLLKEALKIIRRSFPYRSCKVLPKKACIYYRIKLSPAPCIGKISKAGYAKTIKHISLILEGKSDELSKALAQEMELKAREHKFEEAAQLRDKMIALSTLRPSLYNADAALSEVREVLGLSVMPRRIEAFDVSTILGRQATASMVSFYNGVADKDNYRRFRIKMVTQSDDYRMMAEAIYRRYNRLKAEQGPFPDLIVVDGGKGQLSAAKKELDTVGLTIPIISLAKKEEVMYTLAAPQPIKLRRDSAALRLIQHIRDESHRFALKYHRLLRKKRMFS
;
A
#
# COMPACT_ATOMS: atom_id res chain seq x y z
N THR A 1 23.26 -11.08 -8.65
CA THR A 1 24.72 -11.27 -8.74
C THR A 1 25.29 -10.36 -9.81
N ASN A 2 26.60 -10.13 -9.83
CA ASN A 2 27.28 -9.31 -10.85
C ASN A 2 27.66 -10.11 -12.12
N GLU A 3 26.89 -11.13 -12.45
CA GLU A 3 27.14 -11.98 -13.63
C GLU A 3 26.46 -11.39 -14.86
N GLU A 4 26.94 -11.74 -16.06
CA GLU A 4 26.39 -11.27 -17.34
C GLU A 4 24.88 -11.54 -17.49
N PHE A 5 24.42 -12.68 -16.97
CA PHE A 5 23.01 -12.93 -16.73
C PHE A 5 22.79 -12.94 -15.23
N PRO A 6 22.45 -11.85 -14.54
CA PRO A 6 22.33 -11.84 -13.08
C PRO A 6 21.35 -12.90 -12.56
N ALA A 7 21.75 -13.66 -11.54
CA ALA A 7 20.85 -14.51 -10.79
C ALA A 7 20.36 -13.81 -9.52
N ILE A 8 19.12 -14.13 -9.10
CA ILE A 8 18.46 -13.55 -7.92
C ILE A 8 18.41 -14.59 -6.80
N TYR A 9 18.87 -14.18 -5.62
CA TYR A 9 18.91 -15.02 -4.42
C TYR A 9 18.46 -14.24 -3.19
N VAL A 10 17.88 -14.95 -2.22
CA VAL A 10 17.65 -14.43 -0.88
C VAL A 10 18.86 -14.79 -0.02
N THR A 11 19.47 -13.78 0.61
CA THR A 11 20.61 -13.96 1.53
C THR A 11 20.37 -13.16 2.81
N ARG A 12 20.99 -13.62 3.91
CA ARG A 12 21.01 -12.90 5.20
C ARG A 12 22.29 -12.09 5.40
N LYS A 13 23.33 -12.33 4.60
CA LYS A 13 24.63 -11.65 4.67
C LYS A 13 24.82 -10.75 3.45
N ARG A 14 25.30 -9.53 3.68
CA ARG A 14 25.83 -8.65 2.63
C ARG A 14 27.33 -8.93 2.50
N GLU A 15 27.78 -9.10 1.26
CA GLU A 15 29.19 -9.32 0.92
C GLU A 15 29.58 -8.28 -0.11
N ASP A 16 30.84 -7.85 -0.11
CA ASP A 16 31.34 -6.88 -1.08
C ASP A 16 31.78 -7.58 -2.37
N ASN A 17 30.80 -8.10 -3.12
CA ASN A 17 31.01 -8.92 -4.32
C ASN A 17 30.44 -8.26 -5.59
N GLY A 18 30.14 -6.96 -5.53
CA GLY A 18 29.55 -6.19 -6.63
C GLY A 18 28.09 -6.56 -6.97
N ALA A 19 27.43 -7.44 -6.21
CA ALA A 19 26.01 -7.71 -6.42
C ALA A 19 25.13 -6.57 -5.88
N ALA A 20 24.00 -6.33 -6.54
CA ALA A 20 22.95 -5.46 -5.99
C ALA A 20 22.21 -6.16 -4.83
N TYR A 21 22.12 -5.49 -3.69
CA TYR A 21 21.40 -5.95 -2.50
C TYR A 21 20.14 -5.09 -2.28
N PHE A 22 19.00 -5.76 -2.15
CA PHE A 22 17.72 -5.12 -1.85
C PHE A 22 17.22 -5.53 -0.46
N GLY A 23 16.54 -4.64 0.24
CA GLY A 23 16.13 -4.82 1.64
C GLY A 23 16.95 -3.95 2.61
N PRO A 24 16.94 -4.23 3.92
CA PRO A 24 16.49 -5.47 4.58
C PRO A 24 14.98 -5.72 4.47
N TYR A 25 14.59 -7.00 4.48
CA TYR A 25 13.18 -7.43 4.47
C TYR A 25 12.88 -8.18 5.78
N ILE A 26 11.71 -7.90 6.37
CA ILE A 26 11.31 -8.37 7.71
C ILE A 26 11.04 -9.87 7.72
N SER A 27 10.44 -10.39 6.66
CA SER A 27 10.11 -11.81 6.53
C SER A 27 10.70 -12.38 5.25
N ALA A 28 11.61 -13.34 5.42
CA ALA A 28 12.08 -14.16 4.31
C ALA A 28 10.92 -14.94 3.65
N GLY A 29 9.83 -15.21 4.38
CA GLY A 29 8.63 -15.85 3.85
C GLY A 29 7.86 -14.94 2.89
N LEU A 30 7.54 -13.72 3.32
CA LEU A 30 6.85 -12.73 2.47
C LEU A 30 7.67 -12.37 1.24
N LEU A 31 8.99 -12.20 1.40
CA LEU A 31 9.90 -11.98 0.29
C LEU A 31 9.88 -13.15 -0.71
N LYS A 32 9.86 -14.40 -0.22
CA LYS A 32 9.77 -15.58 -1.10
C LYS A 32 8.43 -15.60 -1.86
N GLU A 33 7.31 -15.26 -1.22
CA GLU A 33 6.01 -15.16 -1.91
C GLU A 33 5.99 -14.04 -2.95
N ALA A 34 6.55 -12.88 -2.62
CA ALA A 34 6.71 -11.79 -3.57
C ALA A 34 7.59 -12.22 -4.77
N LEU A 35 8.72 -12.88 -4.52
CA LEU A 35 9.60 -13.40 -5.56
C LEU A 35 8.93 -14.47 -6.43
N LYS A 36 8.00 -15.29 -5.90
CA LYS A 36 7.18 -16.22 -6.69
C LYS A 36 6.24 -15.48 -7.63
N ILE A 37 5.57 -14.43 -7.16
CA ILE A 37 4.68 -13.61 -7.99
C ILE A 37 5.48 -12.87 -9.07
N ILE A 38 6.60 -12.23 -8.69
CA ILE A 38 7.53 -11.56 -9.63
C ILE A 38 7.92 -12.53 -10.74
N ARG A 39 8.33 -13.76 -10.39
CA ARG A 39 8.85 -14.73 -11.36
C ARG A 39 7.85 -15.15 -12.43
N ARG A 40 6.55 -15.09 -12.15
CA ARG A 40 5.50 -15.43 -13.13
C ARG A 40 5.38 -14.38 -14.23
N SER A 41 5.55 -13.10 -13.89
CA SER A 41 5.41 -11.97 -14.81
C SER A 41 6.74 -11.47 -15.37
N PHE A 42 7.81 -11.65 -14.62
CA PHE A 42 9.19 -11.30 -14.95
C PHE A 42 10.10 -12.53 -14.70
N PRO A 43 10.11 -13.50 -15.62
CA PRO A 43 10.92 -14.70 -15.46
C PRO A 43 12.41 -14.40 -15.30
N TYR A 44 13.05 -14.95 -14.28
CA TYR A 44 14.48 -14.80 -14.01
C TYR A 44 15.13 -16.16 -13.69
N ARG A 45 16.46 -16.21 -13.78
CA ARG A 45 17.22 -17.42 -13.40
C ARG A 45 17.60 -17.38 -11.93
N SER A 46 17.69 -18.57 -11.34
CA SER A 46 18.09 -18.78 -9.93
C SER A 46 19.09 -19.94 -9.78
N CYS A 47 19.78 -20.32 -10.87
CA CYS A 47 20.80 -21.36 -10.84
C CYS A 47 22.15 -20.77 -10.41
N LYS A 48 22.82 -21.38 -9.42
CA LYS A 48 24.12 -20.91 -8.90
C LYS A 48 25.15 -20.68 -10.00
N VAL A 49 25.28 -21.67 -10.88
CA VAL A 49 26.12 -21.60 -12.08
C VAL A 49 25.22 -21.77 -13.30
N LEU A 50 25.52 -21.08 -14.40
CA LEU A 50 24.75 -21.19 -15.64
C LEU A 50 25.01 -22.57 -16.29
N PRO A 51 24.01 -23.48 -16.32
CA PRO A 51 24.20 -24.80 -16.91
C PRO A 51 24.20 -24.74 -18.44
N LYS A 52 24.61 -25.82 -19.11
CA LYS A 52 24.50 -25.96 -20.59
C LYS A 52 23.13 -26.48 -21.07
N LYS A 53 22.29 -26.99 -20.15
CA LYS A 53 20.97 -27.56 -20.45
C LYS A 53 19.86 -26.72 -19.80
N ALA A 54 18.67 -26.72 -20.41
CA ALA A 54 17.51 -26.02 -19.88
C ALA A 54 16.95 -26.70 -18.62
N CYS A 55 16.59 -25.90 -17.61
CA CYS A 55 16.04 -26.37 -16.34
C CYS A 55 14.51 -26.51 -16.37
N ILE A 56 13.94 -27.12 -15.33
CA ILE A 56 12.48 -27.26 -15.18
C ILE A 56 11.75 -25.91 -15.22
N TYR A 57 12.33 -24.86 -14.62
CA TYR A 57 11.74 -23.52 -14.63
C TYR A 57 11.53 -22.97 -16.04
N TYR A 58 12.38 -23.34 -17.02
CA TYR A 58 12.13 -22.95 -18.42
C TYR A 58 10.90 -23.65 -18.99
N ARG A 59 10.77 -24.96 -18.74
CA ARG A 59 9.63 -25.76 -19.24
C ARG A 59 8.29 -25.26 -18.71
N ILE A 60 8.27 -24.74 -17.49
CA ILE A 60 7.08 -24.12 -16.87
C ILE A 60 7.02 -22.59 -17.03
N LYS A 61 7.80 -22.00 -17.96
CA LYS A 61 7.80 -20.57 -18.30
C LYS A 61 8.19 -19.60 -17.15
N LEU A 62 8.94 -20.07 -16.16
CA LEU A 62 9.45 -19.30 -15.01
C LEU A 62 10.95 -18.96 -15.12
N SER A 63 11.62 -19.34 -16.21
CA SER A 63 13.00 -18.95 -16.53
C SER A 63 13.10 -18.65 -18.02
N PRO A 64 13.79 -17.58 -18.44
CA PRO A 64 13.97 -17.27 -19.85
C PRO A 64 15.08 -18.09 -20.53
N ALA A 65 15.68 -19.04 -19.81
CA ALA A 65 16.72 -19.96 -20.29
C ALA A 65 17.89 -19.31 -21.05
N PRO A 66 18.62 -18.35 -20.43
CA PRO A 66 19.84 -17.81 -21.01
C PRO A 66 20.91 -18.88 -21.24
N CYS A 67 20.87 -19.99 -20.49
CA CYS A 67 21.78 -21.14 -20.63
C CYS A 67 21.81 -21.77 -22.02
N ILE A 68 20.72 -21.69 -22.76
CA ILE A 68 20.59 -22.25 -24.12
C ILE A 68 20.31 -21.14 -25.14
N GLY A 69 20.64 -19.89 -24.81
CA GLY A 69 20.54 -18.75 -25.74
C GLY A 69 19.12 -18.31 -26.09
N LYS A 70 18.09 -18.70 -25.32
CA LYS A 70 16.68 -18.34 -25.63
C LYS A 70 16.32 -16.88 -25.34
N ILE A 71 17.19 -16.14 -24.67
CA ILE A 71 17.05 -14.70 -24.43
C ILE A 71 18.37 -13.99 -24.66
N SER A 72 18.32 -12.80 -25.26
CA SER A 72 19.51 -11.96 -25.44
C SER A 72 19.95 -11.33 -24.12
N LYS A 73 21.24 -10.95 -24.04
CA LYS A 73 21.81 -10.23 -22.90
C LYS A 73 21.03 -8.95 -22.59
N ALA A 74 20.74 -8.15 -23.64
CA ALA A 74 19.95 -6.92 -23.51
C ALA A 74 18.51 -7.18 -23.01
N GLY A 75 17.84 -8.21 -23.54
CA GLY A 75 16.48 -8.56 -23.11
C GLY A 75 16.42 -9.02 -21.64
N TYR A 76 17.41 -9.81 -21.22
CA TYR A 76 17.52 -10.23 -19.82
C TYR A 76 17.84 -9.06 -18.90
N ALA A 77 18.74 -8.17 -19.30
CA ALA A 77 19.06 -6.95 -18.56
C ALA A 77 17.82 -6.05 -18.35
N LYS A 78 16.94 -5.90 -19.36
CA LYS A 78 15.65 -5.18 -19.21
C LYS A 78 14.77 -5.85 -18.13
N THR A 79 14.73 -7.18 -18.12
CA THR A 79 13.97 -7.94 -17.10
C THR A 79 14.53 -7.73 -15.69
N ILE A 80 15.87 -7.80 -15.53
CA ILE A 80 16.52 -7.53 -14.24
C ILE A 80 16.28 -6.09 -13.79
N LYS A 81 16.36 -5.11 -14.69
CA LYS A 81 16.05 -3.70 -14.39
C LYS A 81 14.63 -3.53 -13.85
N HIS A 82 13.63 -4.17 -14.47
CA HIS A 82 12.26 -4.14 -13.97
C HIS A 82 12.17 -4.74 -12.57
N ILE A 83 12.82 -5.88 -12.32
CA ILE A 83 12.82 -6.51 -11.00
C ILE A 83 13.51 -5.63 -9.95
N SER A 84 14.62 -4.97 -10.29
CA SER A 84 15.27 -4.01 -9.40
C SER A 84 14.34 -2.86 -9.03
N LEU A 85 13.64 -2.26 -10.00
CA LEU A 85 12.64 -1.21 -9.73
C LEU A 85 11.52 -1.68 -8.79
N ILE A 86 11.09 -2.94 -8.94
CA ILE A 86 10.09 -3.55 -8.05
C ILE A 86 10.64 -3.65 -6.62
N LEU A 87 11.86 -4.19 -6.46
CA LEU A 87 12.48 -4.41 -5.16
C LEU A 87 12.92 -3.10 -4.46
N GLU A 88 13.18 -2.03 -5.22
CA GLU A 88 13.42 -0.66 -4.74
C GLU A 88 12.11 0.08 -4.36
N GLY A 89 10.95 -0.49 -4.66
CA GLY A 89 9.64 0.13 -4.44
C GLY A 89 9.28 1.22 -5.45
N LYS A 90 9.96 1.30 -6.60
CA LYS A 90 9.64 2.19 -7.74
C LYS A 90 8.61 1.57 -8.68
N SER A 91 7.66 0.83 -8.13
CA SER A 91 6.66 0.09 -8.92
C SER A 91 5.64 1.00 -9.63
N ASP A 92 5.46 2.25 -9.17
CA ASP A 92 4.62 3.25 -9.87
C ASP A 92 5.22 3.69 -11.20
N GLU A 93 6.52 3.97 -11.24
CA GLU A 93 7.24 4.34 -12.46
C GLU A 93 7.17 3.21 -13.49
N LEU A 94 7.47 1.99 -13.05
CA LEU A 94 7.38 0.80 -13.91
C LEU A 94 5.95 0.58 -14.42
N SER A 95 4.93 0.76 -13.56
CA SER A 95 3.53 0.61 -13.97
C SER A 95 3.12 1.62 -15.04
N LYS A 96 3.59 2.88 -14.94
CA LYS A 96 3.33 3.91 -15.95
C LYS A 96 3.99 3.56 -17.29
N ALA A 97 5.26 3.14 -17.25
CA ALA A 97 5.98 2.73 -18.46
C ALA A 97 5.30 1.54 -19.16
N LEU A 98 4.88 0.53 -18.40
CA LEU A 98 4.16 -0.63 -18.96
C LEU A 98 2.80 -0.24 -19.54
N ALA A 99 2.07 0.69 -18.93
CA ALA A 99 0.80 1.19 -19.45
C ALA A 99 0.97 1.88 -20.81
N GLN A 100 1.97 2.76 -20.92
CA GLN A 100 2.30 3.44 -22.18
C GLN A 100 2.70 2.46 -23.29
N GLU A 101 3.54 1.46 -22.95
CA GLU A 101 3.95 0.41 -23.89
C GLU A 101 2.74 -0.43 -24.32
N MET A 102 1.84 -0.77 -23.39
CA MET A 102 0.61 -1.51 -23.67
C MET A 102 -0.32 -0.77 -24.61
N GLU A 103 -0.56 0.53 -24.38
CA GLU A 103 -1.39 1.38 -25.24
C GLU A 103 -0.81 1.51 -26.65
N LEU A 104 0.51 1.61 -26.77
CA LEU A 104 1.18 1.59 -28.07
C LEU A 104 0.93 0.27 -28.80
N LYS A 105 1.14 -0.87 -28.13
CA LYS A 105 0.92 -2.20 -28.72
C LYS A 105 -0.55 -2.44 -29.10
N ALA A 106 -1.49 -1.93 -28.32
CA ALA A 106 -2.91 -1.99 -28.64
C ALA A 106 -3.24 -1.18 -29.91
N ARG A 107 -2.65 0.02 -30.08
CA ARG A 107 -2.78 0.83 -31.30
C ARG A 107 -2.17 0.16 -32.53
N GLU A 108 -1.09 -0.61 -32.35
CA GLU A 108 -0.49 -1.43 -33.41
C GLU A 108 -1.24 -2.74 -33.68
N HIS A 109 -2.43 -2.95 -33.11
CA HIS A 109 -3.22 -4.20 -33.19
C HIS A 109 -2.49 -5.45 -32.64
N LYS A 110 -1.45 -5.28 -31.81
CA LYS A 110 -0.70 -6.36 -31.15
C LYS A 110 -1.33 -6.73 -29.81
N PHE A 111 -2.55 -7.27 -29.85
CA PHE A 111 -3.36 -7.52 -28.66
C PHE A 111 -2.75 -8.52 -27.68
N GLU A 112 -2.05 -9.55 -28.16
CA GLU A 112 -1.40 -10.53 -27.27
C GLU A 112 -0.27 -9.91 -26.45
N GLU A 113 0.57 -9.08 -27.08
CA GLU A 113 1.64 -8.35 -26.39
C GLU A 113 1.06 -7.34 -25.39
N ALA A 114 -0.01 -6.64 -25.77
CA ALA A 114 -0.72 -5.73 -24.88
C ALA A 114 -1.32 -6.49 -23.67
N ALA A 115 -1.92 -7.65 -23.87
CA ALA A 115 -2.45 -8.49 -22.80
C ALA A 115 -1.33 -8.94 -21.83
N GLN A 116 -0.16 -9.32 -22.34
CA GLN A 116 0.99 -9.67 -21.50
C GLN A 116 1.47 -8.49 -20.64
N LEU A 117 1.47 -7.27 -21.19
CA LEU A 117 1.83 -6.05 -20.46
C LEU A 117 0.80 -5.71 -19.38
N ARG A 118 -0.49 -5.84 -19.69
CA ARG A 118 -1.59 -5.71 -18.73
C ARG A 118 -1.43 -6.68 -17.56
N ASP A 119 -1.16 -7.95 -17.86
CA ASP A 119 -1.03 -8.99 -16.83
C ASP A 119 0.19 -8.74 -15.93
N LYS A 120 1.29 -8.20 -16.48
CA LYS A 120 2.44 -7.70 -15.69
C LYS A 120 2.03 -6.57 -14.75
N MET A 121 1.21 -5.61 -15.21
CA MET A 121 0.71 -4.53 -14.35
C MET A 121 -0.17 -5.04 -13.20
N ILE A 122 -1.04 -6.01 -13.47
CA ILE A 122 -1.88 -6.64 -12.44
C ILE A 122 -0.99 -7.32 -11.38
N ALA A 123 0.05 -8.05 -11.80
CA ALA A 123 1.00 -8.65 -10.88
C ALA A 123 1.73 -7.60 -10.02
N LEU A 124 2.16 -6.48 -10.62
CA LEU A 124 2.76 -5.36 -9.88
C LEU A 124 1.83 -4.79 -8.81
N SER A 125 0.54 -4.63 -9.11
CA SER A 125 -0.43 -4.14 -8.14
C SER A 125 -0.60 -5.10 -6.95
N THR A 126 -0.47 -6.41 -7.21
CA THR A 126 -0.54 -7.47 -6.19
C THR A 126 0.75 -7.56 -5.35
N LEU A 127 1.88 -7.15 -5.92
CA LEU A 127 3.20 -7.14 -5.26
C LEU A 127 3.40 -5.97 -4.29
N ARG A 128 2.72 -4.83 -4.52
CA ARG A 128 2.88 -3.64 -3.67
C ARG A 128 2.72 -3.98 -2.19
N PRO A 129 1.65 -4.66 -1.72
CA PRO A 129 1.52 -5.00 -0.31
C PRO A 129 2.61 -5.96 0.22
N SER A 130 3.16 -6.85 -0.62
CA SER A 130 4.06 -7.93 -0.17
C SER A 130 5.53 -7.53 -0.06
N LEU A 131 5.93 -6.45 -0.72
CA LEU A 131 7.31 -5.93 -0.73
C LEU A 131 7.52 -4.70 0.16
N TYR A 132 6.46 -4.18 0.80
CA TYR A 132 6.60 -3.11 1.79
C TYR A 132 7.51 -3.58 2.93
N ASN A 133 8.57 -2.83 3.19
CA ASN A 133 9.27 -2.91 4.47
C ASN A 133 8.41 -2.21 5.53
N ALA A 134 7.30 -2.86 5.89
CA ALA A 134 6.29 -2.29 6.78
C ALA A 134 6.88 -1.88 8.12
N ASP A 135 7.77 -2.68 8.72
CA ASP A 135 8.44 -2.32 9.97
C ASP A 135 9.32 -1.08 9.85
N ALA A 136 10.08 -0.89 8.77
CA ALA A 136 10.86 0.33 8.59
C ALA A 136 9.94 1.55 8.44
N ALA A 137 8.87 1.42 7.66
CA ALA A 137 7.87 2.48 7.53
C ALA A 137 7.18 2.79 8.88
N LEU A 138 6.81 1.75 9.64
CA LEU A 138 6.16 1.87 10.95
C LEU A 138 7.12 2.42 12.02
N SER A 139 8.41 2.07 11.96
CA SER A 139 9.45 2.64 12.83
C SER A 139 9.63 4.11 12.55
N GLU A 140 9.71 4.49 11.27
CA GLU A 140 9.82 5.89 10.87
C GLU A 140 8.55 6.67 11.25
N VAL A 141 7.34 6.10 11.10
CA VAL A 141 6.09 6.71 11.60
C VAL A 141 6.15 6.89 13.12
N ARG A 142 6.60 5.87 13.87
CA ARG A 142 6.76 5.95 15.33
C ARG A 142 7.69 7.09 15.73
N GLU A 143 8.87 7.16 15.11
CA GLU A 143 9.89 8.17 15.41
C GLU A 143 9.39 9.57 15.08
N VAL A 144 8.85 9.77 13.87
CA VAL A 144 8.37 11.07 13.41
C VAL A 144 7.19 11.58 14.24
N LEU A 145 6.30 10.70 14.68
CA LEU A 145 5.13 11.06 15.50
C LEU A 145 5.42 11.02 17.01
N GLY A 146 6.61 10.59 17.44
CA GLY A 146 6.97 10.45 18.84
C GLY A 146 6.13 9.42 19.60
N LEU A 147 5.73 8.32 18.94
CA LEU A 147 4.90 7.29 19.56
C LEU A 147 5.72 6.40 20.52
N SER A 148 5.15 6.10 21.69
CA SER A 148 5.75 5.20 22.68
C SER A 148 5.80 3.75 22.19
N VAL A 149 4.84 3.35 21.37
CA VAL A 149 4.69 2.01 20.80
C VAL A 149 4.75 2.05 19.27
N MET A 150 5.11 0.92 18.67
CA MET A 150 5.09 0.77 17.22
C MET A 150 3.63 0.72 16.72
N PRO A 151 3.23 1.51 15.71
CA PRO A 151 1.84 1.62 15.30
C PRO A 151 1.37 0.43 14.45
N ARG A 152 1.33 -0.78 15.01
CA ARG A 152 1.03 -2.02 14.26
C ARG A 152 -0.40 -2.04 13.75
N ARG A 153 -1.38 -1.61 14.56
CA ARG A 153 -2.78 -1.47 14.16
C ARG A 153 -3.10 0.00 13.92
N ILE A 154 -3.43 0.36 12.68
CA ILE A 154 -3.79 1.71 12.28
C ILE A 154 -5.22 1.73 11.76
N GLU A 155 -6.08 2.59 12.29
CA GLU A 155 -7.44 2.81 11.77
C GLU A 155 -7.54 4.20 11.14
N ALA A 156 -7.97 4.26 9.87
CA ALA A 156 -8.10 5.50 9.12
C ALA A 156 -9.55 5.79 8.75
N PHE A 157 -9.99 7.02 8.96
CA PHE A 157 -11.35 7.48 8.74
C PHE A 157 -11.42 8.51 7.60
N ASP A 158 -12.35 8.32 6.66
CA ASP A 158 -12.78 9.30 5.66
C ASP A 158 -14.26 9.63 5.90
N VAL A 159 -14.58 10.92 5.91
CA VAL A 159 -15.96 11.41 5.95
C VAL A 159 -16.30 12.03 4.61
N SER A 160 -17.52 11.77 4.15
CA SER A 160 -17.96 12.27 2.87
C SER A 160 -19.47 12.41 2.79
N THR A 161 -19.89 13.55 2.24
CA THR A 161 -21.29 13.93 2.09
C THR A 161 -21.80 13.60 0.69
N ILE A 162 -22.96 12.96 0.61
CA ILE A 162 -23.66 12.73 -0.66
C ILE A 162 -24.65 13.87 -0.89
N LEU A 163 -24.72 14.39 -2.12
CA LEU A 163 -25.81 15.25 -2.58
C LEU A 163 -27.17 14.57 -2.32
N GLY A 164 -27.88 15.03 -1.29
CA GLY A 164 -29.20 14.52 -0.88
C GLY A 164 -29.33 13.99 0.57
N ARG A 165 -28.69 14.62 1.57
CA ARG A 165 -28.91 14.41 3.03
C ARG A 165 -28.36 13.13 3.68
N GLN A 166 -27.68 12.23 2.97
CA GLN A 166 -27.06 11.05 3.60
C GLN A 166 -25.56 11.24 3.78
N ALA A 167 -25.19 11.64 4.99
CA ALA A 167 -23.82 11.72 5.46
C ALA A 167 -23.28 10.31 5.79
N THR A 168 -22.05 10.01 5.36
CA THR A 168 -21.41 8.72 5.60
C THR A 168 -19.97 8.90 6.05
N ALA A 169 -19.51 7.99 6.90
CA ALA A 169 -18.09 7.82 7.19
C ALA A 169 -17.65 6.40 6.84
N SER A 170 -16.40 6.27 6.41
CA SER A 170 -15.76 4.99 6.10
C SER A 170 -14.50 4.86 6.95
N MET A 171 -14.26 3.67 7.47
CA MET A 171 -13.08 3.33 8.23
C MET A 171 -12.39 2.14 7.59
N VAL A 172 -11.11 2.28 7.33
CA VAL A 172 -10.22 1.19 6.91
C VAL A 172 -9.28 0.84 8.05
N SER A 173 -8.88 -0.42 8.12
CA SER A 173 -7.95 -0.91 9.14
C SER A 173 -6.69 -1.45 8.47
N PHE A 174 -5.55 -1.22 9.09
CA PHE A 174 -4.26 -1.76 8.69
C PHE A 174 -3.64 -2.49 9.86
N TYR A 175 -3.02 -3.64 9.59
CA TYR A 175 -2.24 -4.41 10.55
C TYR A 175 -0.86 -4.70 9.98
N ASN A 176 0.19 -4.29 10.69
CA ASN A 176 1.59 -4.37 10.25
C ASN A 176 1.80 -3.81 8.83
N GLY A 177 1.23 -2.64 8.56
CA GLY A 177 1.36 -1.95 7.26
C GLY A 177 0.55 -2.56 6.11
N VAL A 178 -0.25 -3.59 6.35
CA VAL A 178 -1.11 -4.25 5.35
C VAL A 178 -2.57 -3.98 5.63
N ALA A 179 -3.35 -3.74 4.58
CA ALA A 179 -4.80 -3.54 4.66
C ALA A 179 -5.53 -4.78 5.26
N ASP A 180 -6.19 -4.57 6.39
CA ASP A 180 -6.99 -5.55 7.13
C ASP A 180 -8.49 -5.37 6.80
N LYS A 181 -8.90 -5.93 5.66
CA LYS A 181 -10.23 -5.71 5.06
C LYS A 181 -11.38 -6.24 5.92
N ASP A 182 -11.15 -7.28 6.72
CA ASP A 182 -12.16 -7.87 7.59
C ASP A 182 -12.57 -6.90 8.72
N ASN A 183 -11.68 -5.95 9.03
CA ASN A 183 -11.91 -4.89 10.02
C ASN A 183 -12.36 -3.55 9.40
N TYR A 184 -12.73 -3.51 8.12
CA TYR A 184 -13.30 -2.30 7.52
C TYR A 184 -14.71 -2.05 8.02
N ARG A 185 -15.08 -0.78 8.23
CA ARG A 185 -16.40 -0.40 8.74
C ARG A 185 -16.97 0.79 7.97
N ARG A 186 -18.29 0.85 7.89
CA ARG A 186 -19.04 1.97 7.29
C ARG A 186 -20.05 2.46 8.30
N PHE A 187 -20.18 3.78 8.39
CA PHE A 187 -21.08 4.45 9.30
C PHE A 187 -22.05 5.29 8.49
N ARG A 188 -23.34 4.99 8.64
CA ARG A 188 -24.41 5.92 8.26
C ARG A 188 -24.53 6.92 9.40
N ILE A 189 -24.26 8.19 9.13
CA ILE A 189 -24.34 9.27 10.12
C ILE A 189 -25.81 9.60 10.36
N LYS A 190 -26.22 9.67 11.62
CA LYS A 190 -27.63 9.87 12.00
C LYS A 190 -27.89 11.24 12.61
N MET A 191 -26.92 11.81 13.33
CA MET A 191 -27.14 12.98 14.19
C MET A 191 -26.89 14.32 13.51
N VAL A 192 -26.54 14.32 12.23
CA VAL A 192 -26.08 15.50 11.50
C VAL A 192 -27.04 15.82 10.35
N THR A 193 -27.80 16.92 10.48
CA THR A 193 -28.85 17.34 9.55
C THR A 193 -28.37 18.29 8.45
N GLN A 194 -27.21 18.94 8.64
CA GLN A 194 -26.51 19.78 7.66
C GLN A 194 -25.08 19.26 7.46
N SER A 195 -24.43 19.54 6.32
CA SER A 195 -23.07 19.03 6.04
C SER A 195 -22.03 19.63 6.99
N ASP A 196 -21.85 18.98 8.14
CA ASP A 196 -20.83 19.31 9.14
C ASP A 196 -19.86 18.13 9.27
N ASP A 197 -18.80 18.19 8.48
CA ASP A 197 -17.79 17.14 8.39
C ASP A 197 -17.10 16.90 9.75
N TYR A 198 -17.05 17.90 10.65
CA TYR A 198 -16.50 17.74 11.99
C TYR A 198 -17.39 16.83 12.83
N ARG A 199 -18.70 17.08 12.83
CA ARG A 199 -19.66 16.26 13.59
C ARG A 199 -19.83 14.87 13.01
N MET A 200 -19.71 14.72 11.69
CA MET A 200 -19.71 13.42 11.03
C MET A 200 -18.53 12.55 11.49
N MET A 201 -17.33 13.14 11.56
CA MET A 201 -16.12 12.46 12.03
C MET A 201 -16.25 12.08 13.51
N ALA A 202 -16.71 13.02 14.33
CA ALA A 202 -16.95 12.82 15.76
C ALA A 202 -17.91 11.66 16.01
N GLU A 203 -19.08 11.62 15.34
CA GLU A 203 -20.05 10.52 15.49
C GLU A 203 -19.43 9.15 15.14
N ALA A 204 -18.66 9.07 14.05
CA ALA A 204 -18.04 7.82 13.61
C ALA A 204 -17.03 7.29 14.65
N ILE A 205 -16.18 8.17 15.18
CA ILE A 205 -15.17 7.84 16.19
C ILE A 205 -15.81 7.43 17.50
N TYR A 206 -16.75 8.23 18.01
CA TYR A 206 -17.48 7.91 19.23
C TYR A 206 -18.12 6.52 19.13
N ARG A 207 -18.86 6.25 18.05
CA ARG A 207 -19.55 4.97 17.84
C ARG A 207 -18.59 3.79 17.70
N ARG A 208 -17.46 3.95 16.99
CA ARG A 208 -16.46 2.90 16.82
C ARG A 208 -15.87 2.51 18.18
N TYR A 209 -15.35 3.48 18.91
CA TYR A 209 -14.56 3.20 20.10
C TYR A 209 -15.40 2.94 21.35
N ASN A 210 -16.59 3.54 21.46
CA ASN A 210 -17.52 3.20 22.53
C ASN A 210 -17.95 1.71 22.43
N ARG A 211 -18.25 1.26 21.20
CA ARG A 211 -18.56 -0.15 20.94
C ARG A 211 -17.36 -1.07 21.19
N LEU A 212 -16.18 -0.69 20.69
CA LEU A 212 -14.96 -1.49 20.85
C LEU A 212 -14.57 -1.65 22.33
N LYS A 213 -14.75 -0.59 23.13
CA LYS A 213 -14.56 -0.61 24.59
C LYS A 213 -15.55 -1.54 25.28
N ALA A 214 -16.83 -1.50 24.90
CA ALA A 214 -17.85 -2.39 25.45
C ALA A 214 -17.60 -3.87 25.09
N GLU A 215 -17.11 -4.13 23.87
CA GLU A 215 -16.76 -5.47 23.38
C GLU A 215 -15.37 -5.94 23.88
N GLN A 216 -14.62 -5.10 24.61
CA GLN A 216 -13.25 -5.38 25.07
C GLN A 216 -12.30 -5.81 23.94
N GLY A 217 -12.49 -5.24 22.74
CA GLY A 217 -11.68 -5.56 21.57
C GLY A 217 -10.33 -4.81 21.54
N PRO A 218 -9.41 -5.22 20.66
CA PRO A 218 -8.10 -4.60 20.55
C PRO A 218 -8.20 -3.19 19.95
N PHE A 219 -7.72 -2.19 20.68
CA PHE A 219 -7.62 -0.81 20.20
C PHE A 219 -6.52 -0.64 19.13
N PRO A 220 -6.64 0.33 18.22
CA PRO A 220 -5.55 0.72 17.35
C PRO A 220 -4.42 1.41 18.13
N ASP A 221 -3.21 1.29 17.62
CA ASP A 221 -2.03 2.01 18.12
C ASP A 221 -1.96 3.43 17.56
N LEU A 222 -2.64 3.69 16.44
CA LEU A 222 -2.72 5.00 15.79
C LEU A 222 -4.05 5.17 15.05
N ILE A 223 -4.66 6.35 15.20
CA ILE A 223 -5.84 6.77 14.48
C ILE A 223 -5.45 7.85 13.46
N VAL A 224 -5.93 7.70 12.24
CA VAL A 224 -5.72 8.69 11.16
C VAL A 224 -7.06 9.23 10.72
N VAL A 225 -7.23 10.54 10.70
CA VAL A 225 -8.44 11.17 10.14
C VAL A 225 -8.08 11.91 8.85
N ASP A 226 -8.84 11.66 7.78
CA ASP A 226 -8.66 12.35 6.50
C ASP A 226 -9.24 13.76 6.58
N GLY A 227 -8.34 14.72 6.82
CA GLY A 227 -8.58 16.15 6.64
C GLY A 227 -7.87 17.05 7.66
N GLY A 228 -8.52 18.16 8.04
CA GLY A 228 -7.87 19.31 8.67
C GLY A 228 -7.75 19.26 10.19
N LYS A 229 -7.07 20.25 10.77
CA LYS A 229 -6.93 20.44 12.24
C LYS A 229 -8.27 20.44 12.99
N GLY A 230 -9.33 21.00 12.39
CA GLY A 230 -10.65 21.01 13.02
C GLY A 230 -11.23 19.59 13.21
N GLN A 231 -11.03 18.70 12.23
CA GLN A 231 -11.48 17.30 12.32
C GLN A 231 -10.64 16.53 13.33
N LEU A 232 -9.33 16.80 13.39
CA LEU A 232 -8.45 16.25 14.42
C LEU A 232 -8.94 16.60 15.84
N SER A 233 -9.23 17.88 16.08
CA SER A 233 -9.70 18.36 17.38
C SER A 233 -11.07 17.79 17.74
N ALA A 234 -12.00 17.69 16.79
CA ALA A 234 -13.31 17.09 17.01
C ALA A 234 -13.19 15.60 17.36
N ALA A 235 -12.38 14.86 16.59
CA ALA A 235 -12.09 13.46 16.83
C ALA A 235 -11.47 13.19 18.21
N LYS A 236 -10.51 14.03 18.63
CA LYS A 236 -9.86 13.90 19.93
C LYS A 236 -10.84 14.04 21.09
N LYS A 237 -11.74 15.02 21.03
CA LYS A 237 -12.76 15.24 22.07
C LYS A 237 -13.61 13.99 22.29
N GLU A 238 -13.97 13.28 21.22
CA GLU A 238 -14.75 12.04 21.35
C GLU A 238 -13.96 10.89 21.97
N LEU A 239 -12.66 10.77 21.68
CA LEU A 239 -11.81 9.79 22.36
C LEU A 239 -11.72 10.08 23.86
N ASP A 240 -11.64 11.36 24.24
CA ASP A 240 -11.64 11.79 25.65
C ASP A 240 -12.98 11.48 26.33
N THR A 241 -14.11 11.74 25.66
CA THR A 241 -15.44 11.37 26.15
C THR A 241 -15.58 9.87 26.38
N VAL A 242 -15.01 9.03 25.51
CA VAL A 242 -14.98 7.57 25.69
C VAL A 242 -13.97 7.14 26.76
N GLY A 243 -13.07 8.02 27.19
CA GLY A 243 -12.01 7.76 28.15
C GLY A 243 -10.89 6.92 27.58
N LEU A 244 -10.43 7.24 26.37
CA LEU A 244 -9.34 6.55 25.66
C LEU A 244 -8.23 7.52 25.26
N THR A 245 -6.98 7.09 25.46
CA THR A 245 -5.79 7.88 25.16
C THR A 245 -5.02 7.27 23.99
N ILE A 246 -5.67 7.19 22.82
CA ILE A 246 -5.07 6.63 21.60
C ILE A 246 -4.43 7.77 20.79
N PRO A 247 -3.18 7.61 20.30
CA PRO A 247 -2.57 8.57 19.39
C PRO A 247 -3.44 8.81 18.15
N ILE A 248 -3.65 10.09 17.80
CA ILE A 248 -4.46 10.49 16.66
C ILE A 248 -3.78 11.61 15.87
N ILE A 249 -3.82 11.50 14.55
CA ILE A 249 -3.29 12.48 13.61
C ILE A 249 -4.31 12.78 12.51
N SER A 250 -4.17 13.93 11.86
CA SER A 250 -4.89 14.18 10.60
C SER A 250 -3.95 14.26 9.42
N LEU A 251 -4.44 13.83 8.26
CA LEU A 251 -3.71 13.87 7.01
C LEU A 251 -4.41 14.79 6.02
N ALA A 252 -3.71 15.83 5.54
CA ALA A 252 -4.29 16.77 4.58
C ALA A 252 -4.00 16.39 3.12
N LYS A 253 -5.04 16.46 2.28
CA LYS A 253 -5.05 15.95 0.89
C LYS A 253 -4.01 16.55 -0.06
N LYS A 254 -3.72 17.85 -0.01
CA LYS A 254 -2.92 18.52 -1.05
C LYS A 254 -1.40 18.45 -0.83
N GLU A 255 -0.96 18.41 0.43
CA GLU A 255 0.46 18.62 0.77
C GLU A 255 1.12 17.41 1.45
N GLU A 256 0.35 16.33 1.70
CA GLU A 256 0.83 15.11 2.40
C GLU A 256 1.46 15.43 3.77
N VAL A 257 0.93 16.48 4.39
CA VAL A 257 1.32 16.93 5.71
C VAL A 257 0.45 16.27 6.76
N MET A 258 1.09 15.88 7.86
CA MET A 258 0.42 15.33 9.03
C MET A 258 0.27 16.43 10.08
N TYR A 259 -0.92 16.57 10.64
CA TYR A 259 -1.14 17.40 11.81
C TYR A 259 -1.23 16.53 13.06
N THR A 260 -0.51 16.93 14.10
CA THR A 260 -0.58 16.34 15.44
C THR A 260 -1.18 17.37 16.39
N LEU A 261 -1.64 16.90 17.56
CA LEU A 261 -2.07 17.80 18.63
C LEU A 261 -0.91 18.33 19.47
N ALA A 262 0.27 17.70 19.38
CA ALA A 262 1.45 18.06 20.15
C ALA A 262 2.22 19.24 19.55
N ALA A 263 2.08 19.51 18.24
CA ALA A 263 2.84 20.54 17.55
C ALA A 263 1.94 21.49 16.74
N PRO A 264 2.21 22.81 16.77
CA PRO A 264 1.44 23.78 15.99
C PRO A 264 1.75 23.69 14.49
N GLN A 265 2.97 23.28 14.13
CA GLN A 265 3.41 23.13 12.74
C GLN A 265 3.13 21.71 12.23
N PRO A 266 2.67 21.57 10.97
CA PRO A 266 2.52 20.25 10.36
C PRO A 266 3.86 19.54 10.21
N ILE A 267 3.83 18.23 10.32
CA ILE A 267 4.95 17.35 10.02
C ILE A 267 4.92 17.05 8.53
N LYS A 268 6.05 17.32 7.85
CA LYS A 268 6.26 16.99 6.44
C LYS A 268 7.28 15.87 6.33
N LEU A 269 6.88 14.75 5.73
CA LEU A 269 7.78 13.63 5.48
C LEU A 269 8.62 13.89 4.23
N ARG A 270 9.83 13.33 4.20
CA ARG A 270 10.68 13.38 3.00
C ARG A 270 10.03 12.61 1.87
N ARG A 271 10.20 13.05 0.62
CA ARG A 271 9.55 12.43 -0.56
C ARG A 271 9.95 10.96 -0.80
N ASP A 272 11.13 10.57 -0.33
CA ASP A 272 11.69 9.23 -0.44
C ASP A 272 11.40 8.33 0.78
N SER A 273 10.73 8.88 1.81
CA SER A 273 10.41 8.21 3.09
C SER A 273 9.54 6.96 2.91
N ALA A 274 9.83 5.93 3.69
CA ALA A 274 9.00 4.73 3.76
C ALA A 274 7.69 5.01 4.52
N ALA A 275 7.75 5.84 5.57
CA ALA A 275 6.58 6.35 6.28
C ALA A 275 5.63 7.10 5.33
N LEU A 276 6.15 7.96 4.44
CA LEU A 276 5.30 8.72 3.52
C LEU A 276 4.48 7.79 2.63
N ARG A 277 5.13 6.77 2.06
CA ARG A 277 4.46 5.78 1.21
C ARG A 277 3.37 5.01 1.97
N LEU A 278 3.66 4.61 3.22
CA LEU A 278 2.68 3.94 4.07
C LEU A 278 1.46 4.83 4.35
N ILE A 279 1.69 6.09 4.72
CA ILE A 279 0.64 7.07 5.01
C ILE A 279 -0.20 7.37 3.75
N GLN A 280 0.44 7.51 2.58
CA GLN A 280 -0.24 7.62 1.28
C GLN A 280 -1.12 6.39 1.00
N HIS A 281 -0.60 5.18 1.22
CA HIS A 281 -1.34 3.94 1.01
C HIS A 281 -2.57 3.86 1.92
N ILE A 282 -2.44 4.23 3.20
CA ILE A 282 -3.56 4.29 4.15
C ILE A 282 -4.64 5.27 3.67
N ARG A 283 -4.23 6.47 3.24
CA ARG A 283 -5.14 7.50 2.70
C ARG A 283 -5.88 7.01 1.47
N ASP A 284 -5.13 6.54 0.49
CA ASP A 284 -5.67 6.15 -0.81
C ASP A 284 -6.63 4.97 -0.65
N GLU A 285 -6.34 4.05 0.27
CA GLU A 285 -7.24 2.94 0.61
C GLU A 285 -8.51 3.41 1.33
N SER A 286 -8.40 4.34 2.27
CA SER A 286 -9.56 4.97 2.93
C SER A 286 -10.48 5.66 1.92
N HIS A 287 -9.90 6.49 1.06
CA HIS A 287 -10.62 7.21 0.01
C HIS A 287 -11.26 6.25 -1.00
N ARG A 288 -10.54 5.21 -1.44
CA ARG A 288 -11.05 4.17 -2.34
C ARG A 288 -12.25 3.45 -1.73
N PHE A 289 -12.19 3.12 -0.44
CA PHE A 289 -13.26 2.43 0.26
C PHE A 289 -14.52 3.30 0.40
N ALA A 290 -14.34 4.60 0.67
CA ALA A 290 -15.41 5.60 0.70
C ALA A 290 -16.08 5.78 -0.67
N LEU A 291 -15.29 6.00 -1.75
CA LEU A 291 -15.81 6.13 -3.12
C LEU A 291 -16.60 4.90 -3.57
N LYS A 292 -16.15 3.69 -3.23
CA LYS A 292 -16.87 2.45 -3.53
C LYS A 292 -18.25 2.44 -2.85
N TYR A 293 -18.35 2.97 -1.63
CA TYR A 293 -19.63 3.06 -0.92
C TYR A 293 -20.59 4.08 -1.55
N HIS A 294 -20.08 5.24 -1.94
CA HIS A 294 -20.84 6.27 -2.66
C HIS A 294 -21.48 5.73 -3.94
N ARG A 295 -20.69 5.01 -4.75
CA ARG A 295 -21.19 4.37 -5.98
C ARG A 295 -22.32 3.38 -5.68
N LEU A 296 -22.17 2.59 -4.62
CA LEU A 296 -23.18 1.61 -4.21
C LEU A 296 -24.49 2.28 -3.75
N LEU A 297 -24.40 3.35 -2.96
CA LEU A 297 -25.56 4.11 -2.49
C LEU A 297 -26.28 4.82 -3.64
N ARG A 298 -25.54 5.43 -4.59
CA ARG A 298 -26.12 6.03 -5.80
C ARG A 298 -26.86 4.99 -6.64
N LYS A 299 -26.27 3.80 -6.83
CA LYS A 299 -26.91 2.71 -7.58
C LYS A 299 -28.23 2.31 -6.92
N LYS A 300 -28.25 2.08 -5.59
CA LYS A 300 -29.49 1.73 -4.88
C LYS A 300 -30.60 2.78 -5.00
N ARG A 301 -30.25 4.08 -5.11
CA ARG A 301 -31.23 5.17 -5.26
C ARG A 301 -31.81 5.28 -6.68
N MET A 302 -31.11 4.80 -7.70
CA MET A 302 -31.64 4.78 -9.07
C MET A 302 -32.64 3.64 -9.30
N PHE A 303 -32.66 2.63 -8.43
CA PHE A 303 -33.52 1.45 -8.51
C PHE A 303 -34.56 1.38 -7.37
N SER A 304 -34.79 2.50 -6.67
CA SER A 304 -35.79 2.66 -5.61
C SER A 304 -36.56 3.95 -5.86
#